data_AF-L7LID8-F1
#
_entry.id   AF-L7LID8-F1
#
_cell.length_a   1.000
_cell.length_b   1.000
_cell.length_c   1.000
_cell.angle_alpha   90.00
_cell.angle_beta   90.00
_cell.angle_gamma   90.00
#
_symmetry.space_group_name_H-M   'P 1'
#
loop_
_entity.id
_entity.type
_entity.pdbx_description
1 polymer ?
#
loop_
_entity_poly.entity_id
_entity_poly.type
_entity_poly.pdbx_seq_one_letter_code
_entity_poly.pdbx_strand_id
1 'polypeptide(L)'
;MAVRTRTAKSAQVDRRIARRDDVLVLAFAAVALAGVLIHDRVDMPATPLLSVTNMFPTAVYLGLGLLGFVPRARAASSWLLLIWAWILVVASLIGLIPQSNAVSAPQNPNVHYVFHIIYAACQLPLVVALVLRLNRDASAVTTSR
;
A
#
# COMPACT_ATOMS: atom_id res chain seq x y z
N MET A 1 -33.48 24.01 -24.83
CA MET A 1 -32.01 23.99 -24.95
C MET A 1 -31.35 23.91 -23.56
N ALA A 2 -31.64 22.87 -22.76
CA ALA A 2 -31.26 22.79 -21.32
C ALA A 2 -30.63 21.44 -20.88
N VAL A 3 -30.23 20.57 -21.82
CA VAL A 3 -29.75 19.20 -21.50
C VAL A 3 -28.22 19.11 -21.36
N ARG A 4 -27.46 20.14 -21.77
CA ARG A 4 -26.00 20.05 -21.93
C ARG A 4 -25.15 20.38 -20.69
N THR A 5 -25.75 20.88 -19.61
CA THR A 5 -25.00 21.36 -18.42
C THR A 5 -24.86 20.31 -17.32
N ARG A 6 -25.73 19.29 -17.26
CA ARG A 6 -25.69 18.24 -16.22
C ARG A 6 -24.46 17.33 -16.36
N THR A 7 -23.98 17.15 -17.58
CA THR A 7 -22.88 16.24 -17.94
C THR A 7 -21.50 16.77 -17.55
N ALA A 8 -21.27 18.09 -17.65
CA ALA A 8 -20.00 18.69 -17.26
C ALA A 8 -19.80 18.67 -15.74
N LYS A 9 -20.88 18.91 -14.98
CA LYS A 9 -20.86 18.89 -13.52
C LYS A 9 -20.61 17.48 -12.97
N SER A 10 -21.25 16.45 -13.53
CA SER A 10 -21.01 15.06 -13.11
C SER A 10 -19.58 14.63 -13.39
N ALA A 11 -19.08 14.87 -14.61
CA ALA A 11 -17.71 14.53 -15.00
C ALA A 11 -16.62 15.27 -14.18
N GLN A 12 -16.94 16.44 -13.62
CA GLN A 12 -16.06 17.16 -12.69
C GLN A 12 -16.06 16.54 -11.29
N VAL A 13 -17.22 16.10 -10.80
CA VAL A 13 -17.35 15.42 -9.50
C VAL A 13 -16.60 14.09 -9.53
N ASP A 14 -16.78 13.29 -10.58
CA ASP A 14 -16.12 11.99 -10.74
C ASP A 14 -14.59 12.13 -10.75
N ARG A 15 -14.07 13.13 -11.47
CA ARG A 15 -12.64 13.45 -11.49
C ARG A 15 -12.10 13.87 -10.12
N ARG A 16 -12.88 14.61 -9.32
CA ARG A 16 -12.47 15.00 -7.97
C ARG A 16 -12.43 13.81 -7.02
N ILE A 17 -13.42 12.92 -7.09
CA ILE A 17 -13.45 11.68 -6.28
C ILE A 17 -12.26 10.80 -6.67
N ALA A 18 -12.07 10.55 -7.97
CA ALA A 18 -10.95 9.80 -8.51
C ALA A 18 -9.59 10.32 -8.03
N ARG A 19 -9.39 11.65 -8.01
CA ARG A 19 -8.13 12.25 -7.55
C ARG A 19 -7.95 12.15 -6.04
N ARG A 20 -9.03 12.27 -5.27
CA ARG A 20 -9.00 12.07 -3.80
C ARG A 20 -8.59 10.64 -3.47
N ASP A 21 -9.16 9.66 -4.16
CA ASP A 21 -8.81 8.25 -3.96
C ASP A 21 -7.33 7.98 -4.27
N ASP A 22 -6.79 8.56 -5.36
CA ASP A 22 -5.35 8.43 -5.67
C ASP A 22 -4.46 9.00 -4.57
N VAL A 23 -4.81 10.17 -4.04
CA VAL A 23 -4.06 10.82 -2.97
C VAL A 23 -4.12 10.00 -1.68
N LEU A 24 -5.28 9.44 -1.34
CA LEU A 24 -5.42 8.56 -0.18
C LEU A 24 -4.61 7.28 -0.34
N VAL A 25 -4.64 6.65 -1.51
CA VAL A 25 -3.82 5.45 -1.80
C VAL A 25 -2.34 5.78 -1.68
N LEU A 26 -1.88 6.91 -2.24
CA LEU A 26 -0.48 7.32 -2.13
C LEU A 26 -0.07 7.62 -0.67
N ALA A 27 -0.95 8.29 0.09
CA ALA A 27 -0.69 8.59 1.50
C ALA A 27 -0.58 7.30 2.33
N PHE A 28 -1.49 6.34 2.14
CA PHE A 28 -1.41 5.06 2.83
C PHE A 28 -0.25 4.18 2.33
N ALA A 29 0.15 4.29 1.07
CA ALA A 29 1.37 3.65 0.56
C ALA A 29 2.62 4.21 1.25
N ALA A 30 2.67 5.52 1.53
CA ALA A 30 3.75 6.13 2.29
C ALA A 30 3.76 5.67 3.76
N VAL A 31 2.59 5.52 4.40
CA VAL A 31 2.49 4.96 5.76
C VAL A 31 2.94 3.49 5.80
N ALA A 32 2.51 2.69 4.83
CA ALA A 32 2.92 1.30 4.68
C ALA A 32 4.44 1.17 4.49
N LEU A 33 5.03 2.02 3.64
CA LEU A 33 6.48 2.10 3.44
C LEU A 33 7.21 2.53 4.72
N ALA A 34 6.69 3.51 5.46
CA ALA A 34 7.29 3.93 6.72
C ALA A 34 7.36 2.78 7.73
N GLY A 35 6.32 1.94 7.79
CA GLY A 35 6.34 0.72 8.61
C GLY A 35 7.48 -0.24 8.24
N VAL A 36 7.73 -0.45 6.94
CA VAL A 36 8.86 -1.27 6.44
C VAL A 36 10.20 -0.65 6.85
N LEU A 37 10.39 0.64 6.59
CA LEU A 37 11.67 1.30 6.86
C LEU A 37 12.00 1.36 8.35
N ILE A 38 10.99 1.55 9.20
CA ILE A 38 11.15 1.54 10.65
C ILE A 38 11.53 0.12 11.12
N HIS A 39 10.83 -0.91 10.63
CA HIS A 39 11.15 -2.31 10.91
C HIS A 39 12.60 -2.64 10.53
N ASP A 40 12.99 -2.35 9.28
CA ASP A 40 14.33 -2.65 8.77
C ASP A 40 15.42 -1.90 9.53
N ARG A 41 15.14 -0.66 9.98
CA ARG A 41 16.09 0.13 10.75
C ARG A 41 16.31 -0.42 12.17
N VAL A 42 15.29 -1.08 12.74
CA VAL A 42 15.38 -1.71 14.06
C VAL A 42 16.14 -3.03 13.97
N ASP A 43 15.79 -3.87 13.01
CA ASP A 43 16.40 -5.19 12.86
C ASP A 43 17.80 -5.14 12.24
N MET A 44 18.05 -4.16 11.38
CA MET A 44 19.30 -4.01 10.64
C MET A 44 19.85 -2.57 10.76
N PRO A 45 20.30 -2.15 11.97
CA PRO A 45 20.62 -0.77 12.25
C PRO A 45 21.81 -0.20 11.48
N ALA A 46 22.70 -1.08 10.99
CA ALA A 46 23.85 -0.72 10.18
C ALA A 46 23.52 -0.59 8.69
N THR A 47 22.34 -1.05 8.24
CA THR A 47 21.94 -1.00 6.83
C THR A 47 21.63 0.45 6.42
N PRO A 48 22.27 0.98 5.37
CA PRO A 48 21.98 2.33 4.88
C PRO A 48 20.54 2.46 4.38
N LEU A 49 19.94 3.65 4.49
CA LEU A 49 18.59 3.92 3.97
C LEU A 49 18.48 3.72 2.45
N LEU A 50 19.58 3.92 1.72
CA LEU A 50 19.67 3.73 0.26
C LEU A 50 20.20 2.34 -0.12
N SER A 51 20.08 1.35 0.76
CA SER A 51 20.38 -0.05 0.42
C SER A 51 19.35 -0.60 -0.58
N VAL A 52 19.72 -1.63 -1.34
CA VAL A 52 18.79 -2.35 -2.23
C VAL A 52 17.57 -2.86 -1.46
N THR A 53 17.76 -3.32 -0.22
CA THR A 53 16.68 -3.83 0.64
C THR A 53 15.63 -2.78 0.97
N ASN A 54 16.03 -1.51 1.17
CA ASN A 54 15.11 -0.39 1.43
C ASN A 54 14.58 0.25 0.15
N MET A 55 15.41 0.33 -0.90
CA MET A 55 15.06 0.95 -2.17
C MET A 55 14.02 0.15 -2.95
N PHE A 56 14.07 -1.18 -2.90
CA PHE A 56 13.11 -2.01 -3.64
C PHE A 56 11.66 -1.83 -3.15
N PRO A 57 11.34 -1.97 -1.85
CA PRO A 57 10.03 -1.64 -1.32
C PRO A 57 9.63 -0.19 -1.59
N THR A 58 10.58 0.76 -1.45
CA THR A 58 10.33 2.18 -1.75
C THR A 58 9.86 2.38 -3.18
N ALA A 59 10.55 1.78 -4.14
CA ALA A 59 10.19 1.84 -5.56
C ALA A 59 8.82 1.20 -5.83
N VAL A 60 8.51 0.08 -5.18
CA VAL A 60 7.21 -0.58 -5.35
C VAL A 60 6.07 0.29 -4.78
N TYR A 61 6.15 0.73 -3.52
CA TYR A 61 5.08 1.52 -2.90
C TYR A 61 4.88 2.87 -3.61
N LEU A 62 5.95 3.64 -3.78
CA LEU A 62 5.85 4.98 -4.37
C LEU A 62 5.60 4.90 -5.88
N GLY A 63 6.28 3.99 -6.58
CA GLY A 63 6.11 3.81 -8.03
C GLY A 63 4.69 3.39 -8.38
N LEU A 64 4.14 2.37 -7.72
CA LEU A 64 2.76 1.95 -7.96
C LEU A 64 1.73 2.96 -7.43
N GLY A 65 1.99 3.60 -6.29
CA GLY A 65 1.14 4.68 -5.77
C GLY A 65 1.02 5.85 -6.75
N LEU A 66 2.14 6.28 -7.34
CA LEU A 66 2.17 7.32 -8.37
C LEU A 66 1.55 6.86 -9.69
N LEU A 67 1.75 5.58 -10.07
CA LEU A 67 1.14 5.02 -11.27
C LEU A 67 -0.41 5.00 -11.18
N GLY A 68 -0.97 5.01 -9.97
CA GLY A 68 -2.41 5.14 -9.72
C GLY A 68 -3.06 6.40 -10.33
N PHE A 69 -2.27 7.47 -10.52
CA PHE A 69 -2.72 8.72 -11.14
C PHE A 69 -2.86 8.60 -12.67
N VAL A 70 -2.33 7.54 -13.29
CA VAL A 70 -2.45 7.29 -14.73
C VAL A 70 -3.73 6.48 -15.00
N PRO A 71 -4.76 7.04 -15.66
CA PRO A 71 -6.07 6.40 -15.75
C PRO A 71 -6.05 4.99 -16.34
N ARG A 72 -5.19 4.74 -17.35
CA ARG A 72 -5.06 3.44 -18.01
C ARG A 72 -4.35 2.38 -17.16
N ALA A 73 -3.51 2.80 -16.21
CA ALA A 73 -2.72 1.90 -15.36
C ALA A 73 -3.27 1.82 -13.92
N ARG A 74 -4.29 2.62 -13.60
CA ARG A 74 -4.88 2.74 -12.27
C ARG A 74 -5.37 1.41 -11.68
N ALA A 75 -6.07 0.61 -12.48
CA ALA A 75 -6.57 -0.69 -12.02
C ALA A 75 -5.42 -1.66 -11.75
N ALA A 76 -4.48 -1.77 -12.69
CA ALA A 76 -3.30 -2.63 -12.57
C ALA A 76 -2.43 -2.25 -11.37
N SER A 77 -2.13 -0.96 -11.20
CA SER A 77 -1.37 -0.46 -10.04
C SER A 77 -2.08 -0.74 -8.73
N SER A 78 -3.41 -0.58 -8.67
CA SER A 78 -4.18 -0.89 -7.46
C SER A 78 -4.13 -2.37 -7.08
N TRP A 79 -4.27 -3.27 -8.06
CA TRP A 79 -4.14 -4.72 -7.83
C TRP A 79 -2.72 -5.11 -7.39
N LEU A 80 -1.70 -4.63 -8.09
CA LEU A 80 -0.31 -4.92 -7.75
C LEU A 80 0.05 -4.42 -6.35
N LEU A 81 -0.40 -3.21 -5.99
CA LEU A 81 -0.15 -2.63 -4.69
C LEU A 81 -0.90 -3.40 -3.57
N LEU A 82 -2.09 -3.92 -3.87
CA LEU A 82 -2.85 -4.75 -2.94
C LEU A 82 -2.15 -6.09 -2.69
N ILE A 83 -1.70 -6.75 -3.75
CA ILE A 83 -0.94 -8.01 -3.67
C ILE A 83 0.35 -7.77 -2.88
N TRP A 84 1.08 -6.70 -3.21
CA TRP A 84 2.32 -6.34 -2.52
C TRP A 84 2.11 -6.09 -1.01
N ALA A 85 1.10 -5.30 -0.65
CA ALA A 85 0.77 -5.05 0.75
C ALA A 85 0.41 -6.35 1.49
N TRP A 86 -0.30 -7.27 0.86
CA TRP A 86 -0.60 -8.59 1.43
C TRP A 86 0.62 -9.48 1.60
N ILE A 87 1.53 -9.50 0.62
CA ILE A 87 2.82 -10.21 0.76
C ILE A 87 3.54 -9.71 2.01
N LEU A 88 3.55 -8.39 2.22
CA LEU A 88 4.21 -7.77 3.37
C LEU A 88 3.48 -8.06 4.70
N VAL A 89 2.15 -8.10 4.72
CA VAL A 89 1.40 -8.60 5.89
C VAL A 89 1.77 -10.05 6.20
N VAL A 90 1.77 -10.94 5.21
CA VAL A 90 2.10 -12.35 5.43
C VAL A 90 3.55 -12.50 5.90
N ALA A 91 4.50 -11.79 5.29
CA ALA A 91 5.89 -11.77 5.72
C ALA A 91 6.03 -11.29 7.17
N SER A 92 5.27 -10.25 7.56
CA SER A 92 5.27 -9.75 8.93
C SER A 92 4.78 -10.78 9.95
N LEU A 93 3.75 -11.56 9.60
CA LEU A 93 3.19 -12.61 10.46
C LEU A 93 4.13 -13.80 10.59
N ILE A 94 4.82 -14.17 9.50
CA ILE A 94 5.86 -15.21 9.53
C ILE A 94 7.00 -14.80 10.46
N GLY A 95 7.36 -13.52 10.50
CA GLY A 95 8.37 -12.99 11.42
C GLY A 95 8.00 -13.11 12.90
N LEU A 96 6.72 -13.29 13.24
CA LEU A 96 6.28 -13.53 14.61
C LEU A 96 6.46 -14.98 15.07
N ILE A 97 6.86 -15.89 14.18
CA ILE A 97 7.13 -17.28 14.54
C ILE A 97 8.42 -17.31 15.40
N PRO A 98 8.38 -17.83 16.64
CA PRO A 98 9.54 -17.83 17.51
C PRO A 98 10.74 -18.57 16.91
N GLN A 99 11.86 -17.87 16.73
CA GLN A 99 13.07 -18.42 16.12
C GLN A 99 14.09 -18.88 17.18
N SER A 100 13.65 -19.65 18.17
CA SER A 100 14.39 -19.88 19.42
C SER A 100 15.79 -20.51 19.25
N ASN A 101 16.10 -21.12 18.11
CA ASN A 101 17.37 -21.83 17.86
C ASN A 101 18.01 -21.52 16.49
N ALA A 102 17.60 -20.46 15.80
CA ALA A 102 18.17 -20.11 14.50
C ALA A 102 19.44 -19.24 14.66
N VAL A 103 20.43 -19.43 13.79
CA VAL A 103 21.60 -18.51 13.66
C VAL A 103 21.15 -17.07 13.38
N SER A 104 19.93 -16.91 12.86
CA SER A 104 19.27 -15.63 12.59
C SER A 104 18.38 -15.11 13.72
N ALA A 105 18.47 -15.68 14.94
CA ALA A 105 17.64 -15.24 16.05
C ALA A 105 17.84 -13.74 16.34
N PRO A 106 16.75 -12.96 16.51
CA PRO A 106 16.86 -11.52 16.74
C PRO A 106 17.58 -11.24 18.06
N GLN A 107 18.46 -10.23 18.05
CA GLN A 107 19.21 -9.80 19.24
C GLN A 107 18.28 -9.37 20.38
N ASN A 108 17.12 -8.80 20.05
CA ASN A 108 16.08 -8.44 20.99
C ASN A 108 14.71 -8.94 20.49
N PRO A 109 14.28 -10.15 20.88
CA PRO A 109 13.07 -10.78 20.34
C PRO A 109 11.80 -9.98 20.67
N ASN A 110 11.72 -9.36 21.85
CA ASN A 110 10.56 -8.56 22.23
C ASN A 110 10.39 -7.34 21.33
N VAL A 111 11.49 -6.63 21.07
CA VAL A 111 11.49 -5.47 20.17
C VAL A 111 11.14 -5.92 18.75
N HIS A 112 11.78 -6.98 18.26
CA HIS A 112 11.52 -7.56 16.94
C HIS A 112 10.02 -7.87 16.72
N TYR A 113 9.36 -8.57 17.65
CA TYR A 113 7.94 -8.89 17.52
C TYR A 113 7.04 -7.66 17.53
N VAL A 114 7.34 -6.66 18.37
CA VAL A 114 6.58 -5.40 18.40
C VAL A 114 6.67 -4.69 17.06
N PHE A 115 7.87 -4.60 16.47
CA PHE A 115 8.04 -3.93 15.19
C PHE A 115 7.44 -4.71 14.01
N HIS A 116 7.39 -6.05 14.07
CA HIS A 116 6.60 -6.85 13.14
C HIS A 116 5.10 -6.54 13.21
N ILE A 117 4.54 -6.38 14.42
CA ILE A 117 3.12 -6.00 14.60
C ILE A 117 2.86 -4.60 14.05
N ILE A 118 3.73 -3.63 14.36
CA ILE A 118 3.61 -2.26 13.85
C ILE A 118 3.68 -2.25 12.32
N TYR A 119 4.66 -2.95 11.76
CA TYR A 119 4.84 -3.11 10.32
C TYR A 119 3.59 -3.68 9.64
N ALA A 120 3.00 -4.75 10.20
CA ALA A 120 1.76 -5.34 9.72
C ALA A 120 0.60 -4.34 9.77
N ALA A 121 0.45 -3.64 10.89
CA ALA A 121 -0.61 -2.67 11.12
C ALA A 121 -0.54 -1.49 10.13
N CYS A 122 0.67 -1.02 9.79
CA CYS A 122 0.88 0.02 8.80
C CYS A 122 0.41 -0.37 7.38
N GLN A 123 0.28 -1.66 7.07
CA GLN A 123 -0.24 -2.11 5.76
C GLN A 123 -1.76 -2.00 5.64
N LEU A 124 -2.49 -2.13 6.77
CA LEU A 124 -3.94 -2.31 6.76
C LEU A 124 -4.72 -1.13 6.15
N PRO A 125 -4.37 0.16 6.42
CA PRO A 125 -5.08 1.28 5.80
C PRO A 125 -5.00 1.25 4.26
N LEU A 126 -3.85 0.86 3.72
CA LEU A 126 -3.65 0.74 2.27
C LEU A 126 -4.48 -0.41 1.69
N VAL A 127 -4.46 -1.57 2.34
CA VAL A 127 -5.27 -2.74 1.94
C VAL A 127 -6.76 -2.37 1.88
N VAL A 128 -7.28 -1.74 2.95
CA VAL A 128 -8.69 -1.32 3.01
C VAL A 128 -9.02 -0.32 1.91
N ALA A 129 -8.18 0.70 1.70
CA ALA A 129 -8.42 1.69 0.66
C ALA A 129 -8.45 1.07 -0.75
N LEU A 130 -7.55 0.13 -1.03
CA LEU A 130 -7.48 -0.56 -2.32
C LEU A 130 -8.67 -1.49 -2.54
N VAL A 131 -9.09 -2.26 -1.52
CA VAL A 131 -10.29 -3.12 -1.61
C VAL A 131 -11.54 -2.28 -1.87
N LEU A 132 -11.73 -1.19 -1.13
CA LEU A 132 -12.87 -0.29 -1.33
C LEU A 132 -12.89 0.32 -2.73
N ARG A 133 -11.73 0.75 -3.23
CA ARG A 133 -11.57 1.28 -4.58
C ARG A 133 -11.93 0.23 -5.64
N LEU A 134 -11.32 -0.95 -5.57
CA LEU A 134 -11.51 -2.01 -6.56
C LEU A 134 -12.95 -2.53 -6.59
N ASN A 135 -13.62 -2.63 -5.44
CA ASN A 135 -15.03 -3.02 -5.37
C ASN A 135 -15.97 -1.99 -6.03
N ARG A 136 -15.67 -0.70 -5.89
CA ARG A 136 -16.41 0.37 -6.59
C ARG A 136 -16.23 0.29 -8.10
N ASP A 137 -14.99 0.09 -8.54
CA ASP A 137 -14.66 -0.04 -9.97
C ASP A 137 -15.37 -1.26 -10.59
N ALA A 138 -15.41 -2.40 -9.88
CA ALA A 138 -16.12 -3.60 -10.33
C ALA A 138 -17.63 -3.38 -10.45
N SER A 139 -18.24 -2.71 -9.48
CA SER A 139 -19.68 -2.43 -9.47
C SER A 139 -20.10 -1.49 -10.60
N ALA A 140 -19.27 -0.49 -10.92
CA ALA A 140 -19.50 0.43 -12.04
C ALA A 140 -19.54 -0.30 -13.39
N VAL A 141 -18.66 -1.30 -13.59
CA VAL A 141 -18.65 -2.12 -14.80
C VAL A 141 -19.96 -2.91 -14.95
N THR A 142 -20.46 -3.51 -13.87
CA THR A 142 -21.69 -4.31 -13.89
C THR A 142 -22.92 -3.48 -14.24
N THR A 143 -23.03 -2.23 -13.75
CA THR A 143 -24.18 -1.35 -14.06
C THR A 143 -24.20 -0.79 -15.48
N SER A 144 -23.11 -0.94 -16.24
CA SER A 144 -22.96 -0.40 -17.60
C SER A 144 -23.25 -1.42 -18.71
N ARG A 145 -23.58 -2.66 -18.34
CA ARG A 145 -23.98 -3.74 -19.25
C ARG A 145 -25.48 -3.98 -19.16
#